data_AF-A0A957SWY9-F1
#
_entry.id   AF-A0A957SWY9-F1
#
_cell.length_a   1.000
_cell.length_b   1.000
_cell.length_c   1.000
_cell.angle_alpha   90.00
_cell.angle_beta   90.00
_cell.angle_gamma   90.00
#
_symmetry.space_group_name_H-M   'P 1'
#
loop_
_entity.id
_entity.type
_entity.pdbx_description
1 polymer ?
#
loop_
_entity_poly.entity_id
_entity_poly.type
_entity_poly.pdbx_seq_one_letter_code
_entity_poly.pdbx_strand_id
1 'polypeptide(L)'
;MFLILTCGFLLKPTSLYAAPPTPTPNARAALREVDAQIQQLQQEITGTVTIARHPTLGTVRLVQISPGSDLLAGQSLTAAEANSSTMLSAKAELFFTEYGALFGLDPAVTTLAVAAETAESYGYRRLTYQEQYQGIPVFGGELHSHFDNNGQLTAVNGVTVAAQELLTAKLNPTPTLRAEDAMAIASAGVASQLTKADGLTTTGSATLVATTATLYIYQTGLVQGNPGRLHLAYQVEVRDPQHGVREFVFVDAHTGVILDQFTGVHALEREVSEGNLANVVWDEGSGHSDPIPNGWASGSSDQVKAWN
;
A
#
# COMPACT_ATOMS: atom_id res chain seq x y z
N MET A 1 -12.98 -61.94 18.72
CA MET A 1 -12.52 -61.38 17.43
C MET A 1 -12.90 -59.91 17.43
N PHE A 2 -11.99 -59.04 17.87
CA PHE A 2 -12.21 -57.60 17.96
C PHE A 2 -11.32 -56.92 16.91
N LEU A 3 -11.96 -56.18 16.01
CA LEU A 3 -11.34 -55.44 14.92
C LEU A 3 -10.79 -54.12 15.50
N ILE A 4 -9.48 -53.93 15.46
CA ILE A 4 -8.83 -52.66 15.76
C ILE A 4 -8.81 -51.84 14.46
N LEU A 5 -9.56 -50.73 14.43
CA LEU A 5 -9.48 -49.75 13.35
C LEU A 5 -8.55 -48.61 13.81
N THR A 6 -7.29 -48.64 13.37
CA THR A 6 -6.36 -47.52 13.51
C THR A 6 -6.71 -46.45 12.47
N CYS A 7 -7.24 -45.31 12.91
CA CYS A 7 -7.38 -44.13 12.06
C CYS A 7 -6.04 -43.39 12.02
N GLY A 8 -5.34 -43.48 10.89
CA GLY A 8 -4.12 -42.72 10.64
C GLY A 8 -4.46 -41.27 10.30
N PHE A 9 -4.08 -40.33 11.15
CA PHE A 9 -4.08 -38.92 10.82
C PHE A 9 -2.96 -38.66 9.80
N LEU A 10 -3.33 -38.39 8.54
CA LEU A 10 -2.43 -37.84 7.54
C LEU A 10 -2.16 -36.37 7.91
N LEU A 11 -1.07 -36.10 8.62
CA LEU A 11 -0.51 -34.75 8.74
C LEU A 11 -0.04 -34.33 7.34
N LYS A 12 -0.76 -33.41 6.68
CA LYS A 12 -0.25 -32.72 5.51
C LYS A 12 1.03 -31.98 5.92
N PRO A 13 2.14 -32.08 5.18
CA PRO A 13 3.34 -31.33 5.50
C PRO A 13 3.01 -29.84 5.46
N THR A 14 3.30 -29.16 6.56
CA THR A 14 3.42 -27.71 6.63
C THR A 14 4.31 -27.26 5.48
N SER A 15 3.80 -26.35 4.63
CA SER A 15 4.63 -25.66 3.66
C SER A 15 5.82 -25.07 4.37
N LEU A 16 7.01 -25.61 4.12
CA LEU A 16 8.27 -24.99 4.51
C LEU A 16 8.28 -23.62 3.83
N TYR A 17 8.13 -22.56 4.63
CA TYR A 17 8.41 -21.20 4.20
C TYR A 17 9.85 -21.21 3.68
N ALA A 18 10.02 -21.11 2.35
CA ALA A 18 11.34 -21.10 1.76
C ALA A 18 12.11 -19.94 2.40
N ALA A 19 13.33 -20.22 2.88
CA ALA A 19 14.21 -19.15 3.35
C ALA A 19 14.32 -18.09 2.25
N PRO A 20 14.23 -16.79 2.57
CA PRO A 20 14.28 -15.74 1.57
C PRO A 20 15.55 -15.90 0.72
N PRO A 21 15.48 -15.64 -0.60
CA PRO A 21 16.62 -15.80 -1.49
C PRO A 21 17.80 -14.99 -0.98
N THR A 22 19.01 -15.54 -1.11
CA THR A 22 20.22 -14.85 -0.67
C THR A 22 20.40 -13.55 -1.47
N PRO A 23 20.67 -12.39 -0.82
CA PRO A 23 20.83 -11.13 -1.53
C PRO A 23 21.96 -11.21 -2.55
N THR A 24 21.74 -10.63 -3.74
CA THR A 24 22.75 -10.51 -4.79
C THR A 24 23.95 -9.67 -4.31
N PRO A 25 25.14 -9.77 -4.94
CA PRO A 25 26.30 -8.94 -4.56
C PRO A 25 26.01 -7.44 -4.55
N ASN A 26 25.20 -6.94 -5.50
CA ASN A 26 24.77 -5.55 -5.54
C ASN A 26 23.83 -5.20 -4.38
N ALA A 27 22.89 -6.09 -4.04
CA ALA A 27 22.05 -5.92 -2.86
C ALA A 27 22.88 -5.93 -1.57
N ARG A 28 23.95 -6.74 -1.48
CA ARG A 28 24.87 -6.72 -0.32
C ARG A 28 25.65 -5.41 -0.21
N ALA A 29 26.08 -4.83 -1.32
CA ALA A 29 26.78 -3.54 -1.31
C ALA A 29 25.85 -2.42 -0.84
N ALA A 30 24.62 -2.37 -1.36
CA ALA A 30 23.59 -1.43 -0.93
C ALA A 30 23.27 -1.58 0.57
N LEU A 31 23.17 -2.81 1.08
CA LEU A 31 22.93 -3.04 2.52
C LEU A 31 24.08 -2.51 3.41
N ARG A 32 25.33 -2.57 2.95
CA ARG A 32 26.48 -2.01 3.70
C ARG A 32 26.46 -0.49 3.74
N GLU A 33 26.05 0.13 2.64
CA GLU A 33 25.88 1.58 2.56
C GLU A 33 24.77 2.05 3.51
N VAL A 34 23.65 1.33 3.55
CA VAL A 34 22.57 1.55 4.53
C VAL A 34 23.08 1.42 5.97
N ASP A 35 23.88 0.38 6.28
CA ASP A 35 24.45 0.21 7.62
C ASP A 35 25.37 1.37 8.02
N ALA A 36 26.18 1.89 7.09
CA ALA A 36 27.06 3.04 7.34
C ALA A 36 26.26 4.34 7.57
N GLN A 37 25.23 4.60 6.77
CA GLN A 37 24.35 5.76 6.97
C GLN A 37 23.57 5.68 8.28
N ILE A 38 23.17 4.49 8.72
CA ILE A 38 22.53 4.31 10.04
C ILE A 38 23.51 4.71 11.15
N GLN A 39 24.77 4.29 11.07
CA GLN A 39 25.78 4.66 12.05
C GLN A 39 26.03 6.17 12.04
N GLN A 40 26.09 6.79 10.87
CA GLN A 40 26.23 8.25 10.73
C GLN A 40 25.05 8.97 11.39
N LEU A 41 23.82 8.61 11.01
CA LEU A 41 22.59 9.18 11.57
C LEU A 41 22.57 9.09 13.10
N GLN A 42 22.95 7.94 13.65
CA GLN A 42 23.01 7.71 15.10
C GLN A 42 24.11 8.51 15.81
N GLN A 43 25.17 8.91 15.12
CA GLN A 43 26.26 9.71 15.67
C GLN A 43 25.97 11.21 15.63
N GLU A 44 25.27 11.68 14.60
CA GLU A 44 24.97 13.10 14.40
C GLU A 44 23.74 13.56 15.19
N ILE A 45 22.81 12.64 15.47
CA ILE A 45 21.56 12.97 16.15
C ILE A 45 21.71 12.90 17.67
N THR A 46 21.25 13.95 18.34
CA THR A 46 21.07 13.96 19.80
C THR A 46 19.69 13.39 20.14
N GLY A 47 19.65 12.18 20.68
CA GLY A 47 18.41 11.49 21.05
C GLY A 47 18.50 9.99 20.77
N THR A 48 17.49 9.23 21.19
CA THR A 48 17.42 7.80 20.86
C THR A 48 16.71 7.62 19.53
N VAL A 49 17.42 7.09 18.52
CA VAL A 49 16.83 6.78 17.21
C VAL A 49 16.37 5.33 17.15
N THR A 50 15.09 5.13 16.81
CA THR A 50 14.50 3.84 16.48
C THR A 50 14.46 3.68 14.97
N ILE A 51 15.02 2.58 14.47
CA ILE A 51 15.05 2.27 13.04
C ILE A 51 14.40 0.90 12.83
N ALA A 52 13.42 0.83 11.95
CA ALA A 52 12.84 -0.44 11.51
C ALA A 52 13.14 -0.68 10.03
N ARG A 53 13.52 -1.92 9.70
CA ARG A 53 13.76 -2.36 8.33
C ARG A 53 12.64 -3.24 7.81
N HIS A 54 12.47 -3.25 6.50
CA HIS A 54 11.64 -4.24 5.83
C HIS A 54 12.31 -5.62 5.94
N PRO A 55 11.61 -6.66 6.44
CA PRO A 55 12.23 -7.95 6.74
C PRO A 55 12.77 -8.68 5.51
N THR A 56 12.23 -8.42 4.32
CA THR A 56 12.63 -9.07 3.07
C THR A 56 13.51 -8.21 2.17
N LEU A 57 13.33 -6.89 2.18
CA LEU A 57 14.05 -5.96 1.29
C LEU A 57 15.29 -5.38 1.97
N GLY A 58 15.36 -5.41 3.31
CA GLY A 58 16.45 -4.85 4.09
C GLY A 58 16.55 -3.32 4.09
N THR A 59 15.72 -2.63 3.30
CA THR A 59 15.55 -1.17 3.30
C THR A 59 14.92 -0.68 4.60
N VAL A 60 15.23 0.56 4.99
CA VAL A 60 14.60 1.20 6.14
C VAL A 60 13.17 1.61 5.78
N ARG A 61 12.22 1.33 6.67
CA ARG A 61 10.80 1.71 6.53
C ARG A 61 10.34 2.71 7.60
N LEU A 62 11.15 2.90 8.64
CA LEU A 62 10.90 3.81 9.75
C LEU A 62 12.23 4.28 10.31
N VAL A 63 12.36 5.59 10.45
CA VAL A 63 13.31 6.27 11.31
C VAL A 63 12.47 7.15 12.24
N GLN A 64 12.62 6.98 13.54
CA GLN A 64 11.91 7.77 14.55
C GLN A 64 12.88 8.19 15.63
N ILE A 65 12.72 9.39 16.16
CA ILE A 65 13.53 9.90 17.27
C ILE A 65 12.72 10.02 18.55
N SER A 66 13.40 9.99 19.69
CA SER A 66 12.79 10.25 21.01
C SER A 66 12.03 11.59 21.04
N PRO A 67 10.90 11.68 21.78
CA PRO A 67 10.13 12.93 21.88
C PRO A 67 10.98 14.13 22.30
N GLY A 68 10.69 15.30 21.71
CA GLY A 68 11.41 16.55 21.97
C GLY A 68 12.81 16.61 21.34
N SER A 69 13.13 15.67 20.45
CA SER A 69 14.34 15.66 19.64
C SER A 69 13.97 15.83 18.16
N ASP A 70 14.96 16.18 17.34
CA ASP A 70 14.77 16.49 15.92
C ASP A 70 15.73 15.67 15.05
N LEU A 71 15.19 14.94 14.07
CA LEU A 71 15.96 14.16 13.10
C LEU A 71 16.87 15.04 12.22
N LEU A 72 16.62 16.35 12.16
CA LEU A 72 17.48 17.30 11.48
C LEU A 72 17.66 18.58 12.32
N ALA A 73 18.16 18.42 13.54
CA ALA A 73 18.32 19.51 14.52
C ALA A 73 19.14 20.71 14.02
N GLY A 74 20.09 20.48 13.09
CA GLY A 74 20.86 21.54 12.42
C GLY A 74 20.03 22.49 11.55
N GLN A 75 18.79 22.12 11.24
CA GLN A 75 17.81 22.89 10.46
C GLN A 75 16.59 23.23 11.34
N SER A 76 16.84 23.97 12.42
CA SER A 76 15.79 24.43 13.32
C SER A 76 14.90 25.49 12.65
N LEU A 77 13.58 25.35 12.80
CA LEU A 77 12.59 26.31 12.29
C LEU A 77 12.14 27.26 13.40
N THR A 78 11.84 28.51 13.05
CA THR A 78 11.12 29.41 13.95
C THR A 78 9.66 29.00 14.11
N ALA A 79 8.98 29.52 15.14
CA ALA A 79 7.56 29.22 15.37
C ALA A 79 6.64 29.62 14.20
N ALA A 80 7.01 30.65 13.42
CA ALA A 80 6.27 31.03 12.22
C ALA A 80 6.49 30.03 11.08
N GLU A 81 7.74 29.56 10.90
CA GLU A 81 8.10 28.61 9.85
C GLU A 81 7.58 27.19 10.14
N ALA A 82 7.47 26.79 11.41
CA ALA A 82 6.89 25.51 11.82
C ALA A 82 5.44 25.32 11.33
N ASN A 83 4.73 26.42 11.06
CA ASN A 83 3.37 26.42 10.51
C ASN A 83 3.33 26.53 8.96
N SER A 84 4.48 26.61 8.28
CA SER A 84 4.57 26.72 6.83
C SER A 84 4.84 25.37 6.17
N SER A 85 3.94 24.92 5.29
CA SER A 85 4.10 23.68 4.52
C SER A 85 5.38 23.66 3.70
N THR A 86 5.73 24.80 3.09
CA THR A 86 6.94 24.95 2.28
C THR A 86 8.21 24.76 3.11
N MET A 87 8.23 25.29 4.34
CA MET A 87 9.41 25.17 5.21
C MET A 87 9.56 23.75 5.77
N LEU A 88 8.44 23.10 6.11
CA LEU A 88 8.45 21.70 6.50
C LEU A 88 8.92 20.80 5.35
N SER A 89 8.41 21.04 4.13
CA SER A 89 8.84 20.31 2.93
C SER A 89 10.34 20.48 2.69
N ALA A 90 10.84 21.71 2.71
CA ALA A 90 12.26 22.00 2.53
C ALA A 90 13.14 21.28 3.57
N LYS A 91 12.70 21.23 4.84
CA LYS A 91 13.40 20.50 5.89
C LYS A 91 13.41 18.98 5.65
N ALA A 92 12.29 18.40 5.26
CA ALA A 92 12.23 16.97 4.90
C ALA A 92 13.06 16.64 3.65
N GLU A 93 13.06 17.50 2.63
CA GLU A 93 13.87 17.35 1.43
C GLU A 93 15.37 17.35 1.72
N LEU A 94 15.82 18.18 2.67
CA LEU A 94 17.19 18.13 3.18
C LEU A 94 17.49 16.79 3.86
N PHE A 95 16.57 16.29 4.69
CA PHE A 95 16.72 14.97 5.30
C PHE A 95 16.77 13.85 4.24
N PHE A 96 15.95 13.89 3.20
CA PHE A 96 15.99 12.91 2.11
C PHE A 96 17.25 13.03 1.25
N THR A 97 17.82 14.23 1.11
CA THR A 97 19.09 14.43 0.41
C THR A 97 20.24 13.76 1.16
N GLU A 98 20.23 13.84 2.49
CA GLU A 98 21.30 13.31 3.35
C GLU A 98 21.14 11.81 3.65
N TYR A 99 19.90 11.38 3.93
CA TYR A 99 19.58 10.06 4.45
C TYR A 99 18.61 9.25 3.56
N GLY A 100 18.31 9.72 2.34
CA GLY A 100 17.36 9.07 1.43
C GLY A 100 17.75 7.65 1.01
N ALA A 101 19.05 7.34 0.95
CA ALA A 101 19.51 6.00 0.57
C ALA A 101 19.13 4.93 1.62
N LEU A 102 18.86 5.31 2.88
CA LEU A 102 18.24 4.42 3.88
C LEU A 102 16.92 3.84 3.38
N PHE A 103 16.16 4.66 2.66
CA PHE A 103 14.88 4.33 2.04
C PHE A 103 15.07 3.91 0.59
N GLY A 104 16.26 3.50 0.15
CA GLY A 104 16.51 3.04 -1.21
C GLY A 104 16.38 4.12 -2.29
N LEU A 105 16.34 5.40 -1.92
CA LEU A 105 16.28 6.51 -2.87
C LEU A 105 17.67 6.80 -3.45
N ASP A 106 17.68 7.25 -4.70
CA ASP A 106 18.84 7.88 -5.34
C ASP A 106 18.32 9.12 -6.09
N PRO A 107 18.74 10.34 -5.73
CA PRO A 107 18.26 11.56 -6.38
C PRO A 107 18.64 11.65 -7.87
N ALA A 108 19.58 10.83 -8.36
CA ALA A 108 19.90 10.71 -9.78
C ALA A 108 18.89 9.83 -10.54
N VAL A 109 18.06 9.06 -9.84
CA VAL A 109 17.15 8.06 -10.42
C VAL A 109 15.68 8.40 -10.12
N THR A 110 15.41 8.80 -8.87
CA THR A 110 14.08 9.01 -8.32
C THR A 110 13.93 10.43 -7.79
N THR A 111 12.72 10.97 -7.88
CA THR A 111 12.33 12.23 -7.24
C THR A 111 11.15 12.00 -6.31
N LEU A 112 11.00 12.86 -5.31
CA LEU A 112 9.86 12.87 -4.41
C LEU A 112 9.00 14.10 -4.71
N ALA A 113 7.70 13.90 -4.92
CA ALA A 113 6.74 14.99 -5.06
C ALA A 113 5.81 15.03 -3.84
N VAL A 114 5.60 16.19 -3.25
CA VAL A 114 4.63 16.36 -2.16
C VAL A 114 3.23 16.06 -2.71
N ALA A 115 2.60 15.02 -2.18
CA ALA A 115 1.29 14.55 -2.60
C ALA A 115 0.17 15.05 -1.68
N ALA A 116 0.44 15.13 -0.37
CA ALA A 116 -0.54 15.58 0.60
C ALA A 116 0.11 16.16 1.85
N GLU A 117 -0.66 16.98 2.55
CA GLU A 117 -0.41 17.36 3.93
C GLU A 117 -1.61 16.98 4.78
N THR A 118 -1.35 16.42 5.95
CA THR A 118 -2.37 16.09 6.94
C THR A 118 -2.00 16.74 8.28
N ALA A 119 -2.92 17.52 8.83
CA ALA A 119 -2.84 17.95 10.23
C ALA A 119 -3.25 16.77 11.13
N GLU A 120 -2.44 16.47 12.13
CA GLU A 120 -2.67 15.42 13.09
C GLU A 120 -3.01 16.02 14.47
N SER A 121 -3.31 15.16 15.44
CA SER A 121 -3.65 15.61 16.81
C SER A 121 -2.49 16.39 17.45
N TYR A 122 -2.80 17.30 18.37
CA TYR A 122 -1.82 18.08 19.13
C TYR A 122 -0.90 18.98 18.30
N GLY A 123 -1.32 19.37 17.09
CA GLY A 123 -0.56 20.26 16.22
C GLY A 123 0.57 19.58 15.46
N TYR A 124 0.60 18.25 15.45
CA TYR A 124 1.49 17.47 14.61
C TYR A 124 1.06 17.60 13.15
N ARG A 125 2.02 17.45 12.23
CA ARG A 125 1.78 17.56 10.79
C ARG A 125 2.51 16.43 10.08
N ARG A 126 1.86 15.84 9.09
CA ARG A 126 2.45 14.83 8.23
C ARG A 126 2.42 15.28 6.79
N LEU A 127 3.58 15.26 6.13
CA LEU A 127 3.68 15.42 4.68
C LEU A 127 3.84 14.04 4.04
N THR A 128 3.04 13.76 3.02
CA THR A 128 3.14 12.55 2.19
C THR A 128 3.84 12.90 0.89
N TYR A 129 4.85 12.11 0.52
CA TYR A 129 5.64 12.25 -0.69
C TYR A 129 5.41 11.03 -1.57
N GLN A 130 5.03 11.28 -2.81
CA GLN A 130 4.92 10.28 -3.85
C GLN A 130 6.27 10.12 -4.54
N GLU A 131 6.82 8.90 -4.53
CA GLU A 131 8.00 8.55 -5.32
C GLU A 131 7.67 8.61 -6.80
N GLN A 132 8.60 9.14 -7.59
CA GLN A 132 8.52 9.21 -9.03
C GLN A 132 9.81 8.71 -9.68
N TYR A 133 9.67 7.94 -10.75
CA TYR A 133 10.75 7.55 -11.64
C TYR A 133 10.53 8.20 -12.99
N GLN A 134 11.46 9.05 -13.42
CA GLN A 134 11.35 9.83 -14.66
C GLN A 134 10.04 10.63 -14.77
N GLY A 135 9.56 11.17 -13.64
CA GLY A 135 8.32 11.95 -13.54
C GLY A 135 7.03 11.12 -13.48
N ILE A 136 7.12 9.79 -13.53
CA ILE A 136 5.97 8.88 -13.45
C ILE A 136 5.86 8.38 -12.00
N PRO A 137 4.69 8.49 -11.36
CA PRO A 137 4.51 8.03 -9.98
C PRO A 137 4.74 6.52 -9.87
N VAL A 138 5.39 6.10 -8.79
CA VAL A 138 5.57 4.69 -8.43
C VAL A 138 4.40 4.26 -7.55
N PHE A 139 3.61 3.30 -8.02
CA PHE A 139 2.42 2.86 -7.28
C PHE A 139 2.82 2.25 -5.92
N GLY A 140 2.26 2.78 -4.83
CA GLY A 140 2.59 2.38 -3.46
C GLY A 140 3.96 2.85 -2.96
N GLY A 141 4.73 3.55 -3.79
CA GLY A 141 5.99 4.21 -3.41
C GLY A 141 5.71 5.53 -2.73
N GLU A 142 5.60 5.53 -1.41
CA GLU A 142 5.31 6.72 -0.61
C GLU A 142 6.22 6.81 0.63
N LEU A 143 6.67 8.03 0.91
CA LEU A 143 7.30 8.40 2.17
C LEU A 143 6.45 9.43 2.91
N HIS A 144 6.56 9.40 4.23
CA HIS A 144 5.84 10.27 5.13
C HIS A 144 6.84 10.91 6.09
N SER A 145 6.85 12.23 6.19
CA SER A 145 7.60 12.97 7.20
C SER A 145 6.65 13.52 8.25
N HIS A 146 6.95 13.28 9.52
CA HIS A 146 6.14 13.68 10.67
C HIS A 146 6.81 14.79 11.45
N PHE A 147 6.07 15.85 11.71
CA PHE A 147 6.53 17.03 12.42
C PHE A 147 5.72 17.24 13.69
N ASP A 148 6.39 17.65 14.76
CA ASP A 148 5.70 18.15 15.95
C ASP A 148 5.22 19.61 15.76
N ASN A 149 4.58 20.15 16.80
CA ASN A 149 4.08 21.52 16.81
C ASN A 149 5.17 22.61 16.75
N ASN A 150 6.45 22.24 16.94
CA ASN A 150 7.60 23.14 16.84
C ASN A 150 8.31 23.02 15.48
N GLY A 151 7.81 22.17 14.57
CA GLY A 151 8.45 21.91 13.28
C GLY A 151 9.71 21.03 13.39
N GLN A 152 9.86 20.27 14.47
CA GLN A 152 10.90 19.25 14.60
C GLN A 152 10.51 18.02 13.78
N LEU A 153 11.45 17.46 13.00
CA LEU A 153 11.19 16.24 12.24
C LEU A 153 11.31 15.05 13.20
N THR A 154 10.18 14.44 13.56
CA THR A 154 10.11 13.42 14.61
C THR A 154 10.17 11.99 14.06
N ALA A 155 9.68 11.78 12.85
CA ALA A 155 9.73 10.49 12.19
C ALA A 155 9.70 10.63 10.67
N VAL A 156 10.31 9.66 9.99
CA VAL A 156 10.14 9.40 8.57
C VAL A 156 9.80 7.92 8.39
N ASN A 157 8.72 7.62 7.69
CA ASN A 157 8.32 6.24 7.41
C ASN A 157 7.70 6.08 6.03
N GLY A 158 7.64 4.84 5.55
CA GLY A 158 7.04 4.53 4.26
C GLY A 158 7.78 3.42 3.54
N VAL A 159 7.46 3.26 2.27
CA VAL A 159 8.02 2.25 1.38
C VAL A 159 8.20 2.87 0.00
N THR A 160 9.30 2.54 -0.64
CA THR A 160 9.69 2.98 -1.99
C THR A 160 10.15 1.75 -2.78
N VAL A 161 10.22 1.88 -4.09
CA VAL A 161 10.92 0.92 -4.94
C VAL A 161 12.38 1.36 -5.05
N ALA A 162 13.31 0.53 -4.60
CA ALA A 162 14.72 0.93 -4.57
C ALA A 162 15.22 1.37 -5.95
N ALA A 163 15.97 2.47 -6.00
CA ALA A 163 16.50 3.05 -7.24
C ALA A 163 17.25 2.04 -8.12
N GLN A 164 17.99 1.12 -7.50
CA GLN A 164 18.69 0.06 -8.22
C GLN A 164 17.73 -0.92 -8.93
N GLU A 165 16.56 -1.20 -8.36
CA GLU A 165 15.53 -2.02 -8.98
C GLU A 165 14.93 -1.31 -10.20
N LEU A 166 14.63 -0.02 -10.07
CA LEU A 166 14.15 0.83 -11.17
C LEU A 166 15.16 0.89 -12.33
N LEU A 167 16.44 1.10 -12.03
CA LEU A 167 17.51 1.10 -13.03
C LEU A 167 17.67 -0.26 -13.72
N THR A 168 17.58 -1.34 -12.96
CA THR A 168 17.74 -2.72 -13.49
C THR A 168 16.56 -3.11 -14.38
N ALA A 169 15.36 -2.63 -14.07
CA ALA A 169 14.16 -2.90 -14.85
C ALA A 169 14.20 -2.32 -16.27
N LYS A 170 14.99 -1.27 -16.51
CA LYS A 170 15.17 -0.63 -17.83
C LYS A 170 13.84 -0.30 -18.51
N LEU A 171 12.92 0.27 -17.74
CA LEU A 171 11.59 0.61 -18.21
C LEU A 171 11.66 1.69 -19.29
N ASN A 172 10.79 1.58 -20.30
CA ASN A 172 10.49 2.70 -21.19
C ASN A 172 9.35 3.51 -20.54
N PRO A 173 9.58 4.78 -20.16
CA PRO A 173 8.55 5.60 -19.51
C PRO A 173 7.46 6.09 -20.48
N THR A 174 7.65 5.92 -21.79
CA THR A 174 6.70 6.43 -22.80
C THR A 174 5.74 5.31 -23.19
N PRO A 175 4.44 5.39 -22.83
CA PRO A 175 3.48 4.34 -23.15
C PRO A 175 3.30 4.24 -24.68
N THR A 176 3.21 3.01 -25.18
CA THR A 176 2.91 2.75 -26.61
C THR A 176 1.44 2.39 -26.83
N LEU A 177 0.75 1.96 -25.77
CA LEU A 177 -0.69 1.79 -25.74
C LEU A 177 -1.36 3.11 -25.36
N ARG A 178 -2.50 3.45 -25.98
CA ARG A 178 -3.27 4.63 -25.60
C ARG A 178 -4.08 4.36 -24.33
N ALA A 179 -4.34 5.41 -23.56
CA ALA A 179 -5.13 5.32 -22.34
C ALA A 179 -6.55 4.79 -22.61
N GLU A 180 -7.16 5.18 -23.75
CA GLU A 180 -8.49 4.73 -24.15
C GLU A 180 -8.53 3.23 -24.47
N ASP A 181 -7.47 2.70 -25.09
CA ASP A 181 -7.35 1.28 -25.38
C ASP A 181 -7.18 0.48 -24.07
N ALA A 182 -6.39 1.00 -23.12
CA ALA A 182 -6.25 0.41 -21.79
C ALA A 182 -7.58 0.38 -21.02
N MET A 183 -8.38 1.46 -21.10
CA MET A 183 -9.71 1.50 -20.50
C MET A 183 -10.65 0.46 -21.13
N ALA A 184 -10.64 0.32 -22.46
CA ALA A 184 -11.46 -0.67 -23.15
C ALA A 184 -11.06 -2.11 -22.77
N ILE A 185 -9.75 -2.40 -22.69
CA ILE A 185 -9.23 -3.69 -22.24
C ILE A 185 -9.67 -4.00 -20.80
N ALA A 186 -9.52 -3.03 -19.90
CA ALA A 186 -9.91 -3.20 -18.49
C ALA A 186 -11.41 -3.48 -18.35
N SER A 187 -12.27 -2.69 -19.01
CA SER A 187 -13.72 -2.91 -18.98
C SER A 187 -14.13 -4.26 -19.57
N ALA A 188 -13.51 -4.69 -20.68
CA ALA A 188 -13.75 -6.00 -21.27
C ALA A 188 -13.31 -7.14 -20.33
N GLY A 189 -12.15 -6.98 -19.68
CA GLY A 189 -11.63 -7.91 -18.68
C GLY A 189 -12.61 -8.12 -17.53
N VAL A 190 -13.08 -7.03 -16.91
CA VAL A 190 -14.06 -7.06 -15.81
C VAL A 190 -15.39 -7.65 -16.27
N ALA A 191 -15.92 -7.23 -17.44
CA ALA A 191 -17.18 -7.78 -17.98
C ALA A 191 -17.11 -9.31 -18.14
N SER A 192 -15.97 -9.82 -18.65
CA SER A 192 -15.78 -11.26 -18.86
C SER A 192 -15.78 -12.07 -17.56
N GLN A 193 -15.44 -11.47 -16.42
CA GLN A 193 -15.45 -12.12 -15.11
C GLN A 193 -16.86 -12.13 -14.51
N LEU A 194 -17.60 -11.03 -14.64
CA LEU A 194 -18.99 -10.94 -14.19
C LEU A 194 -19.89 -11.99 -14.89
N THR A 195 -19.69 -12.19 -16.19
CA THR A 195 -20.42 -13.25 -16.93
C THR A 195 -20.12 -14.68 -16.45
N LYS A 196 -18.96 -14.93 -15.83
CA LYS A 196 -18.55 -16.26 -15.36
C LYS A 196 -19.01 -16.55 -13.94
N ALA A 197 -19.08 -15.53 -13.08
CA ALA A 197 -19.39 -15.69 -11.66
C ALA A 197 -20.85 -16.10 -11.41
N ASP A 198 -21.79 -15.55 -12.17
CA ASP A 198 -23.22 -15.68 -11.82
C ASP A 198 -23.93 -16.83 -12.54
N GLY A 199 -23.32 -17.48 -13.54
CA GLY A 199 -23.99 -18.45 -14.45
C GLY A 199 -25.17 -17.86 -15.24
N LEU A 200 -25.59 -16.65 -14.89
CA LEU A 200 -26.50 -15.77 -15.58
C LEU A 200 -25.68 -15.12 -16.69
N THR A 201 -26.01 -15.43 -17.95
CA THR A 201 -25.73 -14.48 -19.02
C THR A 201 -26.31 -13.16 -18.55
N THR A 202 -25.47 -12.18 -18.23
CA THR A 202 -25.91 -10.82 -17.92
C THR A 202 -26.45 -10.20 -19.22
N THR A 203 -27.63 -10.65 -19.63
CA THR A 203 -28.51 -9.97 -20.58
C THR A 203 -29.17 -8.73 -19.97
N GLY A 204 -28.63 -8.25 -18.83
CA GLY A 204 -28.88 -6.93 -18.27
C GLY A 204 -27.57 -6.15 -18.31
N SER A 205 -27.47 -5.27 -19.30
CA SER A 205 -26.56 -4.14 -19.50
C SER A 205 -25.79 -3.62 -18.26
N ALA A 206 -24.84 -4.40 -17.71
CA ALA A 206 -23.84 -3.85 -16.80
C ALA A 206 -23.09 -2.77 -17.58
N THR A 207 -23.41 -1.51 -17.32
CA THR A 207 -22.83 -0.38 -18.06
C THR A 207 -21.54 -0.05 -17.34
N LEU A 208 -20.52 -0.86 -17.58
CA LEU A 208 -19.20 -0.62 -17.03
C LEU A 208 -18.69 0.71 -17.57
N VAL A 209 -18.29 1.59 -16.65
CA VAL A 209 -17.69 2.88 -16.98
C VAL A 209 -16.26 2.88 -16.47
N ALA A 210 -15.32 3.08 -17.39
CA ALA A 210 -13.94 3.45 -17.09
C ALA A 210 -13.76 4.91 -17.51
N THR A 211 -13.55 5.80 -16.53
CA THR A 211 -13.45 7.24 -16.78
C THR A 211 -12.03 7.78 -16.73
N THR A 212 -11.12 7.06 -16.09
CA THR A 212 -9.74 7.52 -15.85
C THR A 212 -8.77 6.35 -15.96
N ALA A 213 -7.63 6.61 -16.61
CA ALA A 213 -6.48 5.73 -16.67
C ALA A 213 -5.23 6.53 -16.25
N THR A 214 -4.70 6.24 -15.06
CA THR A 214 -3.53 6.93 -14.51
C THR A 214 -2.29 6.08 -14.75
N LEU A 215 -1.22 6.70 -15.26
CA LEU A 215 0.03 6.00 -15.57
C LEU A 215 0.90 5.88 -14.31
N TYR A 216 1.37 4.68 -14.02
CA TYR A 216 2.25 4.37 -12.90
C TYR A 216 3.42 3.49 -13.33
N ILE A 217 4.52 3.57 -12.57
CA ILE A 217 5.42 2.44 -12.42
C ILE A 217 4.80 1.47 -11.42
N TYR A 218 4.48 0.26 -11.86
CA TYR A 218 3.77 -0.74 -11.07
C TYR A 218 4.60 -2.01 -10.92
N GLN A 219 4.68 -2.54 -9.70
CA GLN A 219 5.27 -3.85 -9.43
C GLN A 219 4.16 -4.89 -9.31
N THR A 220 4.23 -5.95 -10.12
CA THR A 220 3.29 -7.08 -9.99
C THR A 220 3.42 -7.75 -8.63
N GLY A 221 2.31 -8.28 -8.11
CA GLY A 221 2.35 -8.99 -6.82
C GLY A 221 2.52 -8.09 -5.59
N LEU A 222 2.68 -6.77 -5.77
CA LEU A 222 2.92 -5.82 -4.68
C LEU A 222 1.82 -5.85 -3.63
N VAL A 223 0.56 -5.84 -4.06
CA VAL A 223 -0.61 -5.83 -3.17
C VAL A 223 -0.69 -7.11 -2.33
N GLN A 224 -0.25 -8.23 -2.90
CA GLN A 224 -0.19 -9.53 -2.23
C GLN A 224 1.10 -9.72 -1.41
N GLY A 225 2.00 -8.73 -1.36
CA GLY A 225 3.29 -8.83 -0.68
C GLY A 225 4.28 -9.80 -1.35
N ASN A 226 4.07 -10.11 -2.63
CA ASN A 226 4.89 -11.02 -3.39
C ASN A 226 5.95 -10.25 -4.20
N PRO A 227 7.15 -10.85 -4.42
CA PRO A 227 8.10 -10.28 -5.36
C PRO A 227 7.50 -10.31 -6.77
N GLY A 228 7.81 -9.29 -7.56
CA GLY A 228 7.33 -9.20 -8.94
C GLY A 228 8.20 -8.30 -9.79
N ARG A 229 7.75 -8.10 -11.03
CA ARG A 229 8.47 -7.29 -12.01
C ARG A 229 7.86 -5.90 -12.05
N LEU A 230 8.70 -4.92 -12.34
CA LEU A 230 8.26 -3.56 -12.59
C LEU A 230 7.78 -3.43 -14.03
N HIS A 231 6.69 -2.69 -14.21
CA HIS A 231 6.04 -2.39 -15.47
C HIS A 231 5.67 -0.91 -15.52
N LEU A 232 5.65 -0.33 -16.71
CA LEU A 232 4.85 0.86 -16.95
C LEU A 232 3.40 0.39 -17.16
N ALA A 233 2.46 0.86 -16.34
CA ALA A 233 1.08 0.39 -16.35
C ALA A 233 0.07 1.52 -16.17
N TYR A 234 -1.07 1.38 -16.84
CA TYR A 234 -2.26 2.17 -16.53
C TYR A 234 -3.02 1.51 -15.38
N GLN A 235 -3.26 2.25 -14.30
CA GLN A 235 -4.31 1.94 -13.35
C GLN A 235 -5.63 2.49 -13.92
N VAL A 236 -6.55 1.60 -14.25
CA VAL A 236 -7.90 1.92 -14.70
C VAL A 236 -8.87 1.60 -13.60
N GLU A 237 -9.72 2.55 -13.24
CA GLU A 237 -10.85 2.30 -12.35
C GLU A 237 -12.10 2.01 -13.18
N VAL A 238 -12.58 0.77 -13.10
CA VAL A 238 -13.80 0.29 -13.77
C VAL A 238 -14.92 0.23 -12.76
N ARG A 239 -16.05 0.89 -13.04
CA ARG A 239 -17.20 0.96 -12.12
C ARG A 239 -18.49 0.48 -12.78
N ASP A 240 -19.36 -0.14 -12.01
CA ASP A 240 -20.79 -0.21 -12.26
C ASP A 240 -21.52 0.41 -11.06
N PRO A 241 -21.98 1.66 -11.17
CA PRO A 241 -22.65 2.34 -10.07
C PRO A 241 -23.96 1.67 -9.65
N GLN A 242 -24.63 0.94 -10.54
CA GLN A 242 -25.92 0.32 -10.26
C GLN A 242 -25.77 -1.01 -9.52
N HIS A 243 -24.68 -1.73 -9.77
CA HIS A 243 -24.44 -3.06 -9.25
C HIS A 243 -23.30 -3.14 -8.23
N GLY A 244 -22.81 -1.99 -7.74
CA GLY A 244 -21.76 -1.95 -6.74
C GLY A 244 -20.42 -2.52 -7.22
N VAL A 245 -20.14 -2.47 -8.53
CA VAL A 245 -18.84 -2.89 -9.06
C VAL A 245 -17.88 -1.72 -8.98
N ARG A 246 -16.70 -1.96 -8.43
CA ARG A 246 -15.57 -1.05 -8.48
C ARG A 246 -14.30 -1.87 -8.49
N GLU A 247 -13.63 -1.88 -9.62
CA GLU A 247 -12.42 -2.66 -9.86
C GLU A 247 -11.29 -1.71 -10.23
N PHE A 248 -10.12 -1.90 -9.64
CA PHE A 248 -8.89 -1.29 -10.09
C PHE A 248 -8.13 -2.32 -10.91
N VAL A 249 -7.93 -2.03 -12.19
CA VAL A 249 -7.27 -2.93 -13.15
C VAL A 249 -5.96 -2.29 -13.59
N PHE A 250 -4.86 -3.03 -13.46
CA PHE A 250 -3.54 -2.61 -13.92
C PHE A 250 -3.28 -3.22 -15.29
N VAL A 251 -3.21 -2.38 -16.32
CA VAL A 251 -2.95 -2.79 -17.70
C VAL A 251 -1.57 -2.34 -18.11
N ASP A 252 -0.72 -3.26 -18.56
CA ASP A 252 0.61 -2.95 -19.06
C ASP A 252 0.52 -1.96 -20.24
N ALA A 253 1.22 -0.84 -20.12
CA ALA A 253 1.10 0.31 -21.02
C ALA A 253 1.81 0.11 -22.37
N HIS A 254 2.37 -1.07 -22.62
CA HIS A 254 2.96 -1.44 -23.90
C HIS A 254 2.23 -2.61 -24.57
N THR A 255 1.90 -3.63 -23.80
CA THR A 255 1.38 -4.91 -24.30
C THR A 255 -0.13 -5.02 -24.19
N GLY A 256 -0.77 -4.24 -23.32
CA GLY A 256 -2.20 -4.36 -23.03
C GLY A 256 -2.55 -5.57 -22.17
N VAL A 257 -1.56 -6.29 -21.62
CA VAL A 257 -1.81 -7.40 -20.69
C VAL A 257 -2.33 -6.84 -19.37
N ILE A 258 -3.41 -7.43 -18.84
CA ILE A 258 -3.85 -7.17 -17.46
C ILE A 258 -2.84 -7.82 -16.51
N LEU A 259 -2.14 -6.99 -15.74
CA LEU A 259 -1.09 -7.38 -14.81
C LEU A 259 -1.67 -7.81 -13.46
N ASP A 260 -2.62 -7.04 -12.95
CA ASP A 260 -3.27 -7.26 -11.66
C ASP A 260 -4.66 -6.60 -11.68
N GLN A 261 -5.54 -7.08 -10.80
CA GLN A 261 -6.87 -6.52 -10.58
C GLN A 261 -7.23 -6.66 -9.10
N PHE A 262 -7.82 -5.62 -8.51
CA PHE A 262 -8.36 -5.70 -7.16
C PHE A 262 -9.67 -4.93 -7.01
N THR A 263 -10.58 -5.54 -6.26
CA THR A 263 -11.89 -4.97 -5.95
C THR A 263 -11.74 -3.81 -4.98
N GLY A 264 -12.19 -2.63 -5.42
CA GLY A 264 -12.24 -1.40 -4.65
C GLY A 264 -13.54 -1.20 -3.86
N VAL A 265 -14.47 -2.15 -3.94
CA VAL A 265 -15.58 -2.27 -2.98
C VAL A 265 -15.16 -3.24 -1.88
N HIS A 266 -15.05 -2.72 -0.67
CA HIS A 266 -14.92 -3.58 0.51
C HIS A 266 -16.32 -4.06 0.88
N ALA A 267 -16.64 -5.30 0.54
CA ALA A 267 -17.74 -5.97 1.22
C ALA A 267 -17.30 -6.14 2.69
N LEU A 268 -18.05 -5.54 3.60
CA LEU A 268 -17.89 -5.85 5.02
C LEU A 268 -18.53 -7.23 5.22
N GLU A 269 -17.72 -8.22 5.56
CA GLU A 269 -18.25 -9.46 6.13
C GLU A 269 -18.38 -9.21 7.63
N ARG A 270 -19.62 -9.11 8.11
CA ARG A 270 -19.90 -8.93 9.52
C ARG A 270 -20.36 -10.24 10.12
N GLU A 271 -19.74 -10.58 11.25
CA GLU A 271 -20.12 -11.69 12.10
C GLU A 271 -20.58 -11.12 13.45
N VAL A 272 -21.70 -11.62 13.96
CA VAL A 272 -22.16 -11.36 15.33
C VAL A 272 -22.03 -12.65 16.11
N SER A 273 -21.32 -12.58 17.24
CA SER A 273 -21.11 -13.74 18.13
C SER A 273 -21.57 -13.41 19.54
N GLU A 274 -22.30 -14.33 20.18
CA GLU A 274 -22.90 -14.11 21.49
C GLU A 274 -22.14 -14.85 22.60
N GLY A 275 -21.69 -14.11 23.62
CA GLY A 275 -20.99 -14.65 24.79
C GLY A 275 -19.56 -15.18 24.53
N ASN A 276 -19.26 -15.63 23.32
CA ASN A 276 -17.94 -16.07 22.86
C ASN A 276 -17.84 -15.91 21.33
N LEU A 277 -16.65 -15.58 20.81
CA LEU A 277 -16.36 -15.47 19.38
C LEU A 277 -16.60 -16.77 18.60
N ALA A 278 -16.53 -17.93 19.27
CA ALA A 278 -16.87 -19.21 18.64
C ALA A 278 -18.39 -19.45 18.48
N ASN A 279 -19.23 -18.66 19.14
CA ASN A 279 -20.69 -18.78 19.06
C ASN A 279 -21.23 -17.74 18.07
N VAL A 280 -20.96 -17.95 16.79
CA VAL A 280 -21.46 -17.13 15.68
C VAL A 280 -22.96 -17.28 15.60
N VAL A 281 -23.68 -16.20 15.89
CA VAL A 281 -25.14 -16.16 15.77
C VAL A 281 -25.56 -15.59 14.42
N TRP A 282 -24.83 -14.64 13.83
CA TRP A 282 -25.16 -14.10 12.51
C TRP A 282 -23.90 -13.87 11.67
N ASP A 283 -24.00 -14.12 10.36
CA ASP A 283 -22.90 -13.95 9.40
C ASP A 283 -23.45 -13.45 8.06
N GLU A 284 -22.99 -12.25 7.65
CA GLU A 284 -23.30 -11.60 6.37
C GLU A 284 -22.84 -12.43 5.16
N GLY A 285 -21.73 -13.18 5.29
CA GLY A 285 -21.11 -13.97 4.22
C GLY A 285 -21.87 -15.24 3.82
N SER A 286 -22.85 -15.67 4.62
CA SER A 286 -23.64 -16.89 4.39
C SER A 286 -24.82 -16.71 3.41
N GLY A 287 -24.94 -15.54 2.77
CA GLY A 287 -26.02 -15.23 1.81
C GLY A 287 -27.31 -14.72 2.46
N HIS A 288 -27.26 -14.29 3.72
CA HIS A 288 -28.39 -13.62 4.36
C HIS A 288 -28.52 -12.18 3.84
N SER A 289 -29.52 -11.95 3.00
CA SER A 289 -29.79 -10.64 2.37
C SER A 289 -30.44 -9.61 3.30
N ASP A 290 -30.59 -9.91 4.59
CA ASP A 290 -31.35 -9.08 5.54
C ASP A 290 -30.43 -8.57 6.68
N PRO A 291 -30.51 -7.28 7.07
CA PRO A 291 -29.98 -6.85 8.36
C PRO A 291 -30.57 -7.72 9.47
N ILE A 292 -29.80 -8.01 10.52
CA ILE A 292 -30.13 -8.89 11.67
C ILE A 292 -31.65 -9.01 11.87
N PRO A 293 -32.26 -10.21 11.74
CA PRO A 293 -33.70 -10.37 11.79
C PRO A 293 -34.33 -9.70 13.02
N ASN A 294 -35.42 -8.97 12.79
CA ASN A 294 -36.16 -8.25 13.84
C ASN A 294 -36.48 -9.19 15.02
N GLY A 295 -36.10 -8.79 16.24
CA GLY A 295 -36.41 -9.50 17.49
C GLY A 295 -35.29 -10.37 18.07
N TRP A 296 -34.09 -10.37 17.47
CA TRP A 296 -32.93 -11.05 18.07
C TRP A 296 -32.29 -10.24 19.19
N ALA A 297 -31.87 -10.95 20.26
CA ALA A 297 -31.40 -10.41 21.55
C ALA A 297 -32.43 -9.65 22.41
N SER A 298 -33.73 -9.91 22.26
CA SER A 298 -34.82 -9.22 23.00
C SER A 298 -34.98 -7.73 22.65
N GLY A 299 -34.30 -7.27 21.60
CA GLY A 299 -34.37 -5.89 21.15
C GLY A 299 -35.64 -5.61 20.33
N SER A 300 -36.24 -4.43 20.52
CA SER A 300 -37.32 -3.94 19.66
C SER A 300 -36.79 -3.15 18.47
N SER A 301 -37.56 -3.07 17.38
CA SER A 301 -37.24 -2.26 16.20
C SER A 301 -36.98 -0.77 16.52
N ASP A 302 -37.48 -0.27 17.65
CA ASP A 302 -37.25 1.09 18.13
C ASP A 302 -35.83 1.34 18.69
N GLN A 303 -35.07 0.28 18.99
CA GLN A 303 -33.70 0.36 19.51
C GLN A 303 -32.66 0.42 18.39
N VAL A 304 -33.02 0.05 17.16
CA VAL A 304 -32.21 0.24 15.95
C VAL A 304 -32.51 1.63 15.38
N LYS A 305 -31.99 2.69 16.01
CA LYS A 305 -32.28 4.09 15.61
C LYS A 305 -31.11 4.85 14.97
N ALA A 306 -30.02 4.20 14.62
CA ALA A 306 -28.86 4.92 14.08
C ALA A 306 -28.03 4.08 13.10
N TRP A 307 -28.67 3.44 12.13
CA TRP A 307 -27.98 2.82 11.00
C TRP A 307 -28.61 3.32 9.70
N ASN A 308 -28.39 4.61 9.44
CA ASN A 308 -28.43 5.28 8.14
C ASN A 308 -27.36 6.38 8.17
#